data_AF-A0A9W9B1F7-F1
#
_entry.id   AF-A0A9W9B1F7-F1
#
_cell.length_a   1.000
_cell.length_b   1.000
_cell.length_c   1.000
_cell.angle_alpha   90.00
_cell.angle_beta   90.00
_cell.angle_gamma   90.00
#
_symmetry.space_group_name_H-M   'P 1'
#
loop_
_entity.id
_entity.type
_entity.pdbx_description
1 polymer ?
#
loop_
_entity_poly.entity_id
_entity_poly.type
_entity_poly.pdbx_seq_one_letter_code
_entity_poly.pdbx_strand_id
1 'polypeptide(L)'
;MLEMCPNLQHLTILDIPLSREDQNLISDPPRKLSILSLKIRATRLSSQPKLFQATLLSFIAPSLTALTIGLNEYGLLSKRRKSNFEISALAVELFLARSKCTLTTLTLDGILMTDVDVVNLLECVPSVQELTVRDPPLIGKTLKHSPPVSKHLCRSLNPNLSDKNTTILPCLRSLTLKSRSKNFDSEEFISTVRSRWLPDADAASTVGIKCLRSIELYFRHPFQGTDYLPLNPIEESGMRVVVKLESEEMRFFEIDSEEEDIDSDSDAEEENSYEDGSTFELGSDDVE
;
A
#
# COMPACT_ATOMS: atom_id res chain seq x y z
N MET A 1 2.92 6.62 29.82
CA MET A 1 2.39 5.27 29.52
C MET A 1 3.46 4.30 29.04
N LEU A 2 4.22 4.56 27.97
CA LEU A 2 5.24 3.61 27.48
C LEU A 2 6.32 3.26 28.52
N GLU A 3 6.70 4.22 29.38
CA GLU A 3 7.63 4.01 30.49
C GLU A 3 7.11 3.04 31.57
N MET A 4 5.80 2.81 31.63
CA MET A 4 5.20 1.88 32.59
C MET A 4 5.26 0.43 32.11
N CYS A 5 5.68 0.20 30.86
CA CYS A 5 5.70 -1.12 30.23
C CYS A 5 7.13 -1.47 29.77
N PRO A 6 8.08 -1.72 30.70
CA PRO A 6 9.50 -1.95 30.35
C PRO A 6 9.72 -3.21 29.50
N ASN A 7 8.80 -4.18 29.54
CA ASN A 7 8.85 -5.44 28.80
C ASN A 7 8.00 -5.42 27.52
N LEU A 8 7.58 -4.23 27.04
CA LEU A 8 6.76 -4.11 25.84
C LEU A 8 7.55 -4.58 24.61
N GLN A 9 7.13 -5.68 24.00
CA GLN A 9 7.73 -6.22 22.77
C GLN A 9 6.92 -5.89 21.52
N HIS A 10 5.61 -5.72 21.66
CA HIS A 10 4.68 -5.50 20.56
C HIS A 10 3.88 -4.24 20.84
N LEU A 11 3.97 -3.26 19.93
CA LEU A 11 3.23 -2.01 20.02
C LEU A 11 2.27 -1.92 18.84
N THR A 12 0.97 -1.84 19.14
CA THR A 12 -0.04 -1.50 18.14
C THR A 12 -0.55 -0.09 18.42
N ILE A 13 -0.41 0.78 17.43
CA ILE A 13 -0.92 2.15 17.45
C ILE A 13 -2.11 2.19 16.52
N LEU A 14 -3.27 2.43 17.08
CA LEU A 14 -4.48 2.73 16.32
C LEU A 14 -4.58 4.25 16.29
N ASP A 15 -4.70 4.84 15.10
CA ASP A 15 -4.95 6.27 14.97
C ASP A 15 -6.35 6.58 15.50
N ILE A 16 -6.39 6.96 16.77
CA ILE A 16 -7.56 7.52 17.42
C ILE A 16 -7.51 9.02 17.10
N PRO A 17 -8.59 9.62 16.55
CA PRO A 17 -8.59 11.04 16.24
C PRO A 17 -8.22 11.84 17.49
N LEU A 18 -7.02 12.43 17.48
CA LEU A 18 -6.56 13.26 18.58
C LEU A 18 -7.34 14.58 18.61
N SER A 19 -7.48 15.12 19.82
CA SER A 19 -7.94 16.49 20.02
C SER A 19 -7.04 17.45 19.24
N ARG A 20 -7.56 18.61 18.79
CA ARG A 20 -6.74 19.64 18.12
C ARG A 20 -5.53 20.08 18.97
N GLU A 21 -5.59 19.85 20.28
CA GLU A 21 -4.59 20.26 21.26
C GLU A 21 -3.31 19.40 21.25
N ASP A 22 -3.34 18.18 20.67
CA ASP A 22 -2.20 17.26 20.67
C ASP A 22 -1.20 17.47 19.51
N GLN A 23 -1.42 18.49 18.66
CA GLN A 23 -0.57 18.75 17.47
C GLN A 23 0.85 19.25 17.82
N ASN A 24 1.11 19.62 19.07
CA ASN A 24 2.41 20.13 19.53
C ASN A 24 3.43 19.02 19.88
N LEU A 25 3.07 17.74 19.73
CA LEU A 25 3.94 16.60 20.09
C LEU A 25 5.15 16.38 19.16
N ILE A 26 5.32 17.20 18.11
CA ILE A 26 6.41 17.07 17.12
C ILE A 26 7.76 17.59 17.66
N SER A 27 7.77 18.37 18.75
CA SER A 27 8.99 19.02 19.25
C SER A 27 9.84 18.16 20.20
N ASP A 28 9.37 16.99 20.62
CA ASP A 28 10.14 16.09 21.49
C ASP A 28 11.21 15.32 20.69
N PRO A 29 12.41 15.08 21.26
CA PRO A 29 13.38 14.19 20.65
C PRO A 29 12.81 12.78 20.47
N PRO A 30 13.17 12.05 19.40
CA PRO A 30 12.66 10.71 19.16
C PRO A 30 12.98 9.76 20.32
N ARG A 31 11.96 9.06 20.81
CA ARG A 31 12.05 8.14 21.95
C ARG A 31 12.54 6.78 21.48
N LYS A 32 13.55 6.24 22.18
CA LYS A 32 14.05 4.89 21.92
C LYS A 32 13.09 3.85 22.48
N LEU A 33 12.69 2.90 21.65
CA LEU A 33 11.82 1.77 21.99
C LEU A 33 12.56 0.45 21.79
N SER A 34 12.45 -0.46 22.75
CA SER A 34 13.01 -1.83 22.68
C SER A 34 11.97 -2.84 22.18
N ILE A 35 11.09 -2.42 21.26
CA ILE A 35 10.04 -3.26 20.68
C ILE A 35 10.60 -4.11 19.53
N LEU A 36 10.02 -5.29 19.35
CA LEU A 36 10.30 -6.20 18.24
C LEU A 36 9.29 -6.01 17.10
N SER A 37 8.07 -5.61 17.42
CA SER A 37 7.00 -5.42 16.45
C SER A 37 6.28 -4.09 16.65
N LEU A 38 6.06 -3.39 15.54
CA LEU A 38 5.32 -2.15 15.47
C LEU A 38 4.22 -2.29 14.42
N LYS A 39 2.98 -2.09 14.85
CA LYS A 39 1.81 -2.06 13.98
C LYS A 39 1.15 -0.71 14.08
N ILE A 40 1.05 0.01 12.98
CA ILE A 40 0.38 1.30 12.92
C ILE A 40 -0.80 1.17 11.98
N ARG A 41 -2.01 1.41 12.51
CA ARG A 41 -3.25 1.39 11.72
C ARG A 41 -3.92 2.75 11.75
N ALA A 42 -3.98 3.40 10.61
CA ALA A 42 -4.68 4.67 10.46
C ALA A 42 -6.19 4.46 10.29
N THR A 43 -7.01 5.26 10.95
CA THR A 43 -8.45 5.30 10.68
C THR A 43 -8.71 6.23 9.51
N ARG A 44 -9.57 5.85 8.56
CA ARG A 44 -9.93 6.68 7.40
C ARG A 44 -10.43 8.09 7.78
N LEU A 45 -10.97 8.24 8.99
CA LEU A 45 -11.60 9.48 9.45
C LEU A 45 -10.60 10.57 9.87
N SER A 46 -9.34 10.21 10.07
CA SER A 46 -8.28 11.14 10.44
C SER A 46 -7.85 11.95 9.22
N SER A 47 -8.32 13.20 9.12
CA SER A 47 -7.83 14.18 8.15
C SER A 47 -6.37 14.59 8.38
N GLN A 48 -5.63 13.88 9.24
CA GLN A 48 -4.33 14.29 9.73
C GLN A 48 -3.25 13.23 9.42
N PRO A 49 -2.78 13.15 8.17
CA PRO A 49 -1.57 12.36 7.83
C PRO A 49 -0.36 12.74 8.71
N LYS A 50 -0.40 13.96 9.27
CA LYS A 50 0.58 14.49 10.23
C LYS A 50 0.72 13.63 11.49
N LEU A 51 -0.32 12.97 11.99
CA LEU A 51 -0.22 12.16 13.22
C LEU A 51 0.53 10.86 12.98
N PHE A 52 0.23 10.19 11.87
CA PHE A 52 0.98 9.01 11.44
C PHE A 52 2.46 9.34 11.25
N GLN A 53 2.73 10.44 10.52
CA GLN A 53 4.09 10.93 10.32
C GLN A 53 4.77 11.31 11.63
N ALA A 54 4.11 12.08 12.49
CA ALA A 54 4.63 12.46 13.80
C ALA A 54 4.98 11.22 14.63
N THR A 55 4.08 10.23 14.68
CA THR A 55 4.31 8.97 15.40
C THR A 55 5.57 8.26 14.93
N LEU A 56 5.74 8.09 13.61
CA LEU A 56 6.96 7.50 13.05
C LEU A 56 8.20 8.34 13.35
N LEU A 57 8.10 9.67 13.28
CA LEU A 57 9.20 10.58 13.56
C LEU A 57 9.57 10.62 15.06
N SER A 58 8.64 10.34 15.96
CA SER A 58 8.83 10.33 17.40
C SER A 58 9.49 9.06 17.96
N PHE A 59 9.77 8.05 17.14
CA PHE A 59 10.35 6.78 17.63
C PHE A 59 11.68 6.39 17.00
N ILE A 60 12.49 5.66 17.76
CA ILE A 60 13.69 4.93 17.31
C ILE A 60 13.56 3.50 17.84
N ALA A 61 13.43 2.52 16.95
CA ALA A 61 13.23 1.13 17.34
C ALA A 61 14.31 0.21 16.75
N PRO A 62 15.54 0.19 17.33
CA PRO A 62 16.66 -0.54 16.74
C PRO A 62 16.50 -2.06 16.77
N SER A 63 15.67 -2.58 17.69
CA SER A 63 15.37 -4.01 17.81
C SER A 63 14.18 -4.45 16.96
N LEU A 64 13.60 -3.56 16.16
CA LEU A 64 12.41 -3.85 15.38
C LEU A 64 12.71 -4.89 14.29
N THR A 65 11.92 -5.95 14.25
CA THR A 65 12.00 -7.01 13.23
C THR A 65 10.73 -7.09 12.39
N ALA A 66 9.59 -6.64 12.90
CA ALA A 66 8.31 -6.65 12.19
C ALA A 66 7.66 -5.27 12.16
N LEU A 67 7.31 -4.79 10.96
CA LEU A 67 6.59 -3.54 10.74
C LEU A 67 5.31 -3.80 9.96
N THR A 68 4.18 -3.36 10.51
CA THR A 68 2.89 -3.35 9.81
C THR A 68 2.40 -1.91 9.72
N ILE A 69 2.14 -1.45 8.51
CA ILE A 69 1.53 -0.15 8.24
C ILE A 69 0.26 -0.42 7.45
N GLY A 70 -0.87 0.10 7.90
CA GLY A 70 -2.11 -0.11 7.16
C GLY A 70 -3.26 0.79 7.57
N LEU A 71 -4.38 0.58 6.89
CA LEU A 71 -5.66 1.17 7.28
C LEU A 71 -6.39 0.26 8.26
N ASN A 72 -7.16 0.87 9.15
CA ASN A 72 -8.11 0.15 10.00
C ASN A 72 -9.38 -0.16 9.20
N GLU A 73 -9.70 -1.44 9.04
CA GLU A 73 -10.86 -1.93 8.27
C GLU A 73 -12.21 -1.46 8.86
N TYR A 74 -12.26 -1.16 10.16
CA TYR A 74 -13.49 -0.64 10.78
C TYR A 74 -13.88 0.77 10.31
N GLY A 75 -12.93 1.54 9.76
CA GLY A 75 -13.20 2.88 9.22
C GLY A 75 -13.78 2.88 7.80
N LEU A 76 -13.93 1.71 7.16
CA LEU A 76 -14.38 1.62 5.78
C LEU A 76 -15.89 1.90 5.62
N LEU A 77 -16.66 1.84 6.71
CA LEU A 77 -18.12 1.89 6.73
C LEU A 77 -18.70 3.30 6.47
N SER A 78 -17.92 4.36 6.63
CA SER A 78 -18.43 5.73 6.39
C SER A 78 -18.28 6.10 4.92
N LYS A 79 -19.34 5.91 4.12
CA LYS A 79 -19.42 6.34 2.70
C LYS A 79 -19.23 7.86 2.49
N ARG A 80 -19.27 8.67 3.56
CA ARG A 80 -19.46 10.13 3.46
C ARG A 80 -18.20 10.99 3.30
N ARG A 81 -16.97 10.46 3.33
CA ARG A 81 -15.77 11.31 3.12
C ARG A 81 -14.70 10.61 2.30
N LYS A 82 -14.34 11.23 1.17
CA LYS A 82 -13.11 10.96 0.41
C LYS A 82 -11.92 11.42 1.25
N SER A 83 -11.46 10.60 2.19
CA SER A 83 -10.20 10.85 2.88
C SER A 83 -9.06 10.33 2.00
N ASN A 84 -8.29 11.24 1.40
CA ASN A 84 -7.01 10.90 0.77
C ASN A 84 -5.97 10.71 1.88
N PHE A 85 -6.03 9.59 2.59
CA PHE A 85 -5.01 9.26 3.57
C PHE A 85 -3.76 8.77 2.84
N GLU A 86 -2.91 9.72 2.43
CA GLU A 86 -1.63 9.44 1.81
C GLU A 86 -0.56 9.33 2.89
N ILE A 87 0.11 8.17 2.92
CA ILE A 87 1.26 7.99 3.81
C ILE A 87 2.47 8.52 3.08
N SER A 88 3.17 9.47 3.71
CA SER A 88 4.48 9.90 3.24
C SER A 88 5.46 8.73 3.36
N ALA A 89 5.85 8.13 2.23
CA ALA A 89 6.88 7.09 2.17
C ALA A 89 8.19 7.59 2.83
N LEU A 90 8.52 8.86 2.62
CA LEU A 90 9.64 9.55 3.27
C LEU A 90 9.60 9.45 4.81
N ALA A 91 8.43 9.53 5.44
CA ALA A 91 8.34 9.40 6.90
C ALA A 91 8.72 7.98 7.38
N VAL A 92 8.37 6.96 6.60
CA VAL A 92 8.74 5.57 6.86
C VAL A 92 10.24 5.38 6.64
N GLU A 93 10.77 5.88 5.54
CA GLU A 93 12.21 5.84 5.23
C GLU A 93 13.04 6.51 6.33
N LEU A 94 12.67 7.71 6.77
CA LEU A 94 13.35 8.42 7.86
C LEU A 94 13.30 7.64 9.18
N PHE A 95 12.16 7.01 9.48
CA PHE A 95 12.03 6.15 10.65
C PHE A 95 12.96 4.92 10.57
N LEU A 96 13.02 4.26 9.42
CA LEU A 96 13.87 3.09 9.20
C LEU A 96 15.35 3.46 9.27
N ALA A 97 15.75 4.53 8.58
CA ALA A 97 17.12 5.05 8.58
C ALA A 97 17.59 5.41 9.99
N ARG A 98 16.73 6.05 10.79
CA ARG A 98 17.03 6.41 12.18
C ARG A 98 17.08 5.19 13.10
N SER A 99 16.16 4.24 12.91
CA SER A 99 16.09 3.04 13.74
C SER A 99 17.23 2.07 13.46
N LYS A 100 17.78 2.02 12.24
CA LYS A 100 18.83 1.08 11.83
C LYS A 100 18.49 -0.38 12.19
N CYS A 101 17.21 -0.70 12.13
CA CYS A 101 16.68 -2.00 12.48
C CYS A 101 16.83 -3.00 11.33
N THR A 102 16.74 -4.29 11.63
CA THR A 102 16.81 -5.37 10.62
C THR A 102 15.44 -5.99 10.48
N LEU A 103 14.61 -5.40 9.62
CA LEU A 103 13.25 -5.89 9.39
C LEU A 103 13.28 -7.23 8.65
N THR A 104 12.59 -8.22 9.20
CA THR A 104 12.35 -9.52 8.59
C THR A 104 10.93 -9.63 8.03
N THR A 105 9.97 -8.88 8.61
CA THR A 105 8.57 -8.91 8.19
C THR A 105 8.08 -7.49 7.92
N LEU A 106 7.54 -7.27 6.73
CA LEU A 106 6.92 -6.01 6.33
C LEU A 106 5.51 -6.26 5.79
N THR A 107 4.54 -5.53 6.33
CA THR A 107 3.15 -5.57 5.87
C THR A 107 2.67 -4.16 5.54
N LEU A 108 2.26 -3.97 4.29
CA LEU A 108 1.67 -2.75 3.75
C LEU A 108 0.19 -3.05 3.42
N ASP A 109 -0.71 -2.71 4.34
CA ASP A 109 -2.11 -3.16 4.34
C ASP A 109 -3.07 -2.03 3.96
N GLY A 110 -3.38 -1.92 2.67
CA GLY A 110 -4.38 -0.99 2.16
C GLY A 110 -3.96 0.49 2.17
N ILE A 111 -2.65 0.75 2.12
CA ILE A 111 -2.09 2.11 2.16
C ILE A 111 -2.21 2.79 0.78
N LEU A 112 -2.45 4.11 0.77
CA LEU A 112 -2.32 4.92 -0.46
C LEU A 112 -0.84 5.27 -0.64
N MET A 113 -0.11 4.39 -1.34
CA MET A 113 1.25 4.63 -1.84
C MET A 113 1.28 4.31 -3.33
N THR A 114 2.11 5.01 -4.09
CA THR A 114 2.38 4.61 -5.47
C THR A 114 3.26 3.36 -5.49
N ASP A 115 3.26 2.64 -6.60
CA ASP A 115 4.19 1.52 -6.79
C ASP A 115 5.66 1.95 -6.75
N VAL A 116 5.98 3.17 -7.20
CA VAL A 116 7.33 3.76 -7.09
C VAL A 116 7.71 3.95 -5.61
N ASP A 117 6.81 4.51 -4.79
CA ASP A 117 7.06 4.71 -3.36
C ASP A 117 7.27 3.39 -2.62
N VAL A 118 6.49 2.37 -2.97
CA VAL A 118 6.65 1.03 -2.40
C VAL A 118 8.01 0.46 -2.76
N VAL A 119 8.43 0.56 -4.03
CA VAL A 119 9.74 0.07 -4.47
C VAL A 119 10.88 0.79 -3.74
N ASN A 120 10.83 2.10 -3.63
CA ASN A 120 11.83 2.89 -2.88
C ASN A 120 11.89 2.47 -1.40
N LEU A 121 10.73 2.23 -0.78
CA LEU A 121 10.66 1.72 0.58
C LEU A 121 11.29 0.33 0.70
N LEU A 122 11.06 -0.58 -0.26
CA LEU A 122 11.64 -1.92 -0.26
C LEU A 122 13.18 -1.90 -0.43
N GLU A 123 13.73 -0.93 -1.15
CA GLU A 123 15.18 -0.71 -1.25
C GLU A 123 15.81 -0.40 0.13
N CYS A 124 15.05 0.22 1.04
CA CYS A 124 15.52 0.53 2.39
C CYS A 124 15.54 -0.67 3.35
N VAL A 125 14.93 -1.82 2.99
CA VAL A 125 14.72 -2.97 3.90
C VAL A 125 15.14 -4.31 3.28
N PRO A 126 16.40 -4.46 2.81
CA PRO A 126 16.83 -5.65 2.07
C PRO A 126 16.78 -6.97 2.86
N SER A 127 16.69 -6.91 4.19
CA SER A 127 16.62 -8.08 5.09
C SER A 127 15.23 -8.72 5.17
N VAL A 128 14.19 -8.12 4.57
CA VAL A 128 12.82 -8.63 4.65
C VAL A 128 12.74 -10.01 4.02
N GLN A 129 12.18 -10.94 4.78
CA GLN A 129 11.92 -12.33 4.42
C GLN A 129 10.45 -12.56 4.11
N GLU A 130 9.55 -11.80 4.74
CA GLU A 130 8.11 -11.90 4.59
C GLU A 130 7.55 -10.54 4.18
N LEU A 131 7.05 -10.45 2.95
CA LEU A 131 6.41 -9.25 2.43
C LEU A 131 4.92 -9.51 2.22
N THR A 132 4.09 -8.64 2.75
CA THR A 132 2.67 -8.56 2.41
C THR A 132 2.33 -7.18 1.88
N VAL A 133 1.76 -7.11 0.68
CA VAL A 133 1.26 -5.86 0.09
C VAL A 133 -0.20 -6.05 -0.30
N ARG A 134 -1.06 -5.16 0.20
CA ARG A 134 -2.47 -5.12 -0.13
C ARG A 134 -2.84 -3.77 -0.70
N ASP A 135 -3.51 -3.81 -1.84
CA ASP A 135 -4.01 -2.60 -2.47
C ASP A 135 -5.05 -1.89 -1.60
N PRO A 136 -5.02 -0.55 -1.62
CA PRO A 136 -6.03 0.24 -0.95
C PRO A 136 -7.41 -0.03 -1.55
N PRO A 137 -8.46 0.00 -0.73
CA PRO A 137 -9.83 -0.08 -1.22
C PRO A 137 -10.16 1.02 -2.24
N LEU A 138 -10.71 0.61 -3.38
CA LEU A 138 -11.20 1.51 -4.43
C LEU A 138 -12.48 2.19 -3.91
N ILE A 139 -12.37 3.44 -3.44
CA ILE A 139 -13.53 4.26 -3.07
C ILE A 139 -13.80 5.24 -4.20
N GLY A 140 -14.85 5.01 -4.99
CA GLY A 140 -15.26 5.91 -6.08
C GLY A 140 -14.47 5.76 -7.39
N LYS A 141 -14.56 6.79 -8.25
CA LYS A 141 -14.00 6.79 -9.62
C LYS A 141 -12.47 6.94 -9.57
N THR A 142 -11.78 5.91 -10.09
CA THR A 142 -10.34 5.78 -10.41
C THR A 142 -9.33 6.37 -9.42
N LEU A 143 -8.49 5.51 -8.85
CA LEU A 143 -7.25 5.97 -8.19
C LEU A 143 -6.45 6.82 -9.18
N LYS A 144 -5.97 7.98 -8.73
CA LYS A 144 -5.08 8.85 -9.53
C LYS A 144 -3.74 8.18 -9.83
N HIS A 145 -3.36 7.18 -9.04
CA HIS A 145 -2.07 6.52 -9.08
C HIS A 145 -2.23 5.02 -9.29
N SER A 146 -1.20 4.40 -9.86
CA SER A 146 -1.03 2.95 -9.91
C SER A 146 -1.15 2.39 -8.48
N PRO A 147 -1.96 1.33 -8.28
CA PRO A 147 -2.02 0.67 -6.98
C PRO A 147 -0.65 0.04 -6.64
N PRO A 148 -0.31 -0.13 -5.35
CA PRO A 148 0.91 -0.78 -4.90
C PRO A 148 1.22 -2.12 -5.58
N VAL A 149 0.20 -2.98 -5.74
CA VAL A 149 0.33 -4.28 -6.39
C VAL A 149 0.23 -4.09 -7.90
N SER A 150 1.36 -3.71 -8.51
CA SER A 150 1.47 -3.42 -9.94
C SER A 150 2.48 -4.32 -10.68
N LYS A 151 2.46 -4.21 -12.01
CA LYS A 151 3.49 -4.78 -12.89
C LYS A 151 4.89 -4.26 -12.54
N HIS A 152 5.00 -2.98 -12.20
CA HIS A 152 6.27 -2.35 -11.81
C HIS A 152 6.82 -2.95 -10.51
N LEU A 153 5.97 -3.20 -9.51
CA LEU A 153 6.38 -3.89 -8.29
C LEU A 153 6.91 -5.30 -8.61
N CYS A 154 6.20 -6.07 -9.45
CA CYS A 154 6.64 -7.41 -9.83
C CYS A 154 8.01 -7.38 -10.52
N ARG A 155 8.19 -6.51 -11.53
CA ARG A 155 9.48 -6.29 -12.21
C ARG A 155 10.61 -5.94 -11.24
N SER A 156 10.34 -5.03 -10.30
CA SER A 156 11.32 -4.59 -9.32
C SER A 156 11.76 -5.72 -8.38
N LEU A 157 10.88 -6.68 -8.12
CA LEU A 157 11.21 -7.90 -7.38
C LEU A 157 11.93 -8.93 -8.27
N ASN A 158 11.93 -8.83 -9.59
CA ASN A 158 12.61 -9.80 -10.45
C ASN A 158 14.13 -9.49 -10.52
N PRO A 159 15.02 -10.36 -9.99
CA PRO A 159 16.47 -10.12 -10.00
C PRO A 159 17.05 -10.00 -11.41
N ASN A 160 16.42 -10.61 -12.42
CA ASN A 160 16.92 -10.61 -13.80
C ASN A 160 16.53 -9.36 -14.58
N LEU A 161 15.58 -8.56 -14.07
CA LEU A 161 15.02 -7.39 -14.75
C LEU A 161 15.32 -6.08 -14.01
N SER A 162 16.08 -6.13 -12.92
CA SER A 162 16.40 -4.93 -12.15
C SER A 162 17.50 -4.11 -12.85
N ASP A 163 17.16 -2.92 -13.32
CA ASP A 163 18.08 -2.00 -14.00
C ASP A 163 19.28 -1.58 -13.12
N LYS A 164 19.14 -1.63 -11.79
CA LYS A 164 20.10 -1.08 -10.83
C LYS A 164 21.25 -2.03 -10.47
N ASN A 165 21.35 -3.23 -11.06
CA ASN A 165 22.24 -4.32 -10.63
C ASN A 165 22.07 -4.75 -9.15
N THR A 166 21.14 -4.15 -8.41
CA THR A 166 20.87 -4.44 -7.00
C THR A 166 19.53 -5.14 -6.89
N THR A 167 19.54 -6.40 -6.47
CA THR A 167 18.30 -7.12 -6.22
C THR A 167 17.60 -6.55 -5.00
N ILE A 168 16.36 -6.10 -5.18
CA ILE A 168 15.49 -5.66 -4.09
C ILE A 168 15.07 -6.88 -3.27
N LEU A 169 15.10 -6.80 -1.94
CA LEU A 169 14.75 -7.88 -1.03
C LEU A 169 15.45 -9.23 -1.37
N PRO A 170 16.79 -9.31 -1.33
CA PRO A 170 17.49 -10.57 -1.61
C PRO A 170 17.12 -11.68 -0.61
N CYS A 171 16.61 -11.35 0.57
CA CYS A 171 16.23 -12.32 1.61
C CYS A 171 14.78 -12.81 1.54
N LEU A 172 13.98 -12.37 0.55
CA LEU A 172 12.56 -12.66 0.47
C LEU A 172 12.27 -14.18 0.33
N ARG A 173 11.45 -14.71 1.23
CA ARG A 173 11.02 -16.12 1.29
C ARG A 173 9.50 -16.29 1.20
N SER A 174 8.74 -15.30 1.63
CA SER A 174 7.27 -15.32 1.55
C SER A 174 6.76 -14.03 0.94
N LEU A 175 5.91 -14.15 -0.08
CA LEU A 175 5.30 -13.03 -0.77
C LEU A 175 3.78 -13.18 -0.79
N THR A 176 3.08 -12.25 -0.13
CA THR A 176 1.62 -12.16 -0.18
C THR A 176 1.22 -10.88 -0.89
N LEU A 177 0.53 -10.99 -2.02
CA LEU A 177 -0.02 -9.87 -2.78
C LEU A 177 -1.55 -9.96 -2.76
N LYS A 178 -2.20 -8.85 -2.41
CA LYS A 178 -3.66 -8.74 -2.44
C LYS A 178 -4.04 -7.62 -3.41
N SER A 179 -4.27 -8.02 -4.65
CA SER A 179 -4.55 -7.12 -5.77
C SER A 179 -6.04 -6.78 -5.85
N ARG A 180 -6.32 -5.49 -6.05
CA ARG A 180 -7.66 -4.99 -6.41
C ARG A 180 -7.75 -4.55 -7.86
N SER A 181 -6.65 -4.62 -8.61
CA SER A 181 -6.63 -4.31 -10.04
C SER A 181 -7.35 -5.39 -10.85
N LYS A 182 -8.17 -4.97 -11.82
CA LYS A 182 -8.75 -5.88 -12.82
C LYS A 182 -7.74 -6.34 -13.87
N ASN A 183 -6.68 -5.56 -14.07
CA ASN A 183 -5.67 -5.78 -15.10
C ASN A 183 -4.33 -6.17 -14.45
N PHE A 184 -4.38 -7.10 -13.49
CA PHE A 184 -3.15 -7.62 -12.88
C PHE A 184 -2.37 -8.44 -13.91
N ASP A 185 -1.09 -8.12 -14.09
CA ASP A 185 -0.22 -8.78 -15.06
C ASP A 185 0.28 -10.12 -14.50
N SER A 186 -0.43 -11.19 -14.84
CA SER A 186 -0.13 -12.55 -14.40
C SER A 186 1.21 -13.05 -14.94
N GLU A 187 1.56 -12.71 -16.19
CA GLU A 187 2.81 -13.13 -16.83
C GLU A 187 4.02 -12.55 -16.09
N GLU A 188 3.99 -11.25 -15.79
CA GLU A 188 5.07 -10.58 -15.07
C GLU A 188 5.22 -11.13 -13.64
N PHE A 189 4.10 -11.39 -12.96
CA PHE A 189 4.10 -12.02 -11.65
C PHE A 189 4.75 -13.42 -11.69
N ILE A 190 4.35 -14.26 -12.65
CA ILE A 190 4.88 -15.62 -12.81
C ILE A 190 6.38 -15.59 -13.13
N SER A 191 6.82 -14.68 -14.00
CA SER A 191 8.24 -14.46 -14.31
C SER A 191 9.03 -14.09 -13.04
N THR A 192 8.47 -13.23 -12.21
CA THR A 192 9.04 -12.82 -10.92
C THR A 192 9.15 -13.99 -9.93
N VAL A 193 8.12 -14.84 -9.86
CA VAL A 193 8.13 -16.02 -8.98
C VAL A 193 9.17 -17.04 -9.45
N ARG A 194 9.23 -17.32 -10.76
CA ARG A 194 10.19 -18.27 -11.36
C ARG A 194 11.63 -17.85 -11.15
N SER A 195 11.94 -16.57 -11.35
CA SER A 195 13.31 -16.04 -11.15
C SER A 195 13.80 -16.14 -9.70
N ARG A 196 12.88 -16.21 -8.72
CA ARG A 196 13.22 -16.36 -7.29
C ARG A 196 13.09 -17.79 -6.75
N TRP A 197 12.45 -18.68 -7.49
CA TRP A 197 12.40 -20.10 -7.14
C TRP A 197 13.69 -20.80 -7.57
N LEU A 198 14.71 -20.71 -6.72
CA LEU A 198 16.00 -21.37 -6.91
C LEU A 198 16.20 -22.39 -5.78
N PRO A 199 15.66 -23.62 -5.91
CA PRO A 199 15.73 -24.62 -4.83
C PRO A 199 17.16 -25.05 -4.52
N ASP A 200 18.05 -24.99 -5.52
CA ASP A 200 19.48 -25.16 -5.37
C ASP A 200 20.12 -23.95 -4.67
N ALA A 201 20.78 -24.21 -3.54
CA ALA A 201 21.43 -23.20 -2.72
C ALA A 201 22.64 -22.56 -3.42
N ASP A 202 23.35 -23.29 -4.29
CA ASP A 202 24.53 -22.78 -4.98
C ASP A 202 24.11 -21.82 -6.10
N ALA A 203 23.10 -22.19 -6.88
CA ALA A 203 22.46 -21.29 -7.85
C ALA A 203 21.90 -20.02 -7.18
N ALA A 204 21.17 -20.17 -6.07
CA ALA A 204 20.62 -19.03 -5.33
C ALA A 204 21.71 -18.09 -4.81
N SER A 205 22.81 -18.66 -4.29
CA SER A 205 23.97 -17.89 -3.81
C SER A 205 24.70 -17.18 -4.93
N THR A 206 24.78 -17.79 -6.13
CA THR A 206 25.37 -17.17 -7.33
C THR A 206 24.60 -15.94 -7.77
N VAL A 207 23.26 -15.98 -7.69
CA VAL A 207 22.38 -14.84 -7.98
C VAL A 207 22.35 -13.83 -6.81
N GLY A 208 22.78 -14.25 -5.61
CA GLY A 208 22.79 -13.41 -4.41
C GLY A 208 21.42 -13.28 -3.75
N ILE A 209 20.53 -14.28 -3.92
CA ILE A 209 19.18 -14.27 -3.35
C ILE A 209 18.91 -15.50 -2.50
N LYS A 210 17.90 -15.41 -1.62
CA LYS A 210 17.28 -16.58 -0.97
C LYS A 210 16.13 -17.08 -1.84
N CYS A 211 15.99 -18.40 -1.88
CA CYS A 211 14.90 -19.07 -2.56
C CYS A 211 13.55 -18.64 -1.95
N LEU A 212 12.64 -18.17 -2.79
CA LEU A 212 11.25 -17.93 -2.42
C LEU A 212 10.60 -19.28 -2.05
N ARG A 213 9.79 -19.35 -0.99
CA ARG A 213 9.20 -20.61 -0.50
C ARG A 213 7.68 -20.60 -0.45
N SER A 214 7.09 -19.42 -0.35
CA SER A 214 5.64 -19.27 -0.30
C SER A 214 5.21 -18.06 -1.11
N ILE A 215 4.16 -18.25 -1.91
CA ILE A 215 3.43 -17.16 -2.55
C ILE A 215 1.94 -17.26 -2.22
N GLU A 216 1.34 -16.11 -2.00
CA GLU A 216 -0.11 -15.98 -1.90
C GLU A 216 -0.56 -14.79 -2.73
N LEU A 217 -1.51 -15.03 -3.62
CA LEU A 217 -2.09 -14.02 -4.49
C LEU A 217 -3.60 -14.04 -4.31
N TYR A 218 -4.13 -12.91 -3.86
CA TYR A 218 -5.55 -12.72 -3.63
C TYR A 218 -6.11 -11.68 -4.58
N PHE A 219 -7.24 -12.02 -5.20
CA PHE A 219 -7.96 -11.13 -6.11
C PHE A 219 -9.30 -10.73 -5.54
N ARG A 220 -9.65 -9.46 -5.68
CA ARG A 220 -11.02 -9.00 -5.43
C ARG A 220 -11.98 -9.27 -6.59
N HIS A 221 -11.45 -9.41 -7.81
CA HIS A 221 -12.23 -9.66 -9.02
C HIS A 221 -12.00 -11.08 -9.54
N PRO A 222 -12.97 -11.68 -10.24
CA PRO A 222 -12.76 -12.94 -10.96
C PRO A 222 -11.48 -12.90 -11.80
N PHE A 223 -10.70 -13.97 -11.74
CA PHE A 223 -9.47 -14.15 -12.53
C PHE A 223 -9.55 -15.47 -13.29
N GLN A 224 -8.75 -15.60 -14.35
CA GLN A 224 -8.65 -16.84 -15.10
C GLN A 224 -7.61 -17.75 -14.42
N GLY A 225 -8.06 -18.82 -13.77
CA GLY A 225 -7.16 -19.74 -13.08
C GLY A 225 -6.11 -20.39 -14.00
N THR A 226 -6.42 -20.50 -15.30
CA THR A 226 -5.51 -21.00 -16.34
C THR A 226 -4.24 -20.18 -16.46
N ASP A 227 -4.30 -18.88 -16.17
CA ASP A 227 -3.14 -17.98 -16.24
C ASP A 227 -2.03 -18.40 -15.27
N TYR A 228 -2.40 -19.10 -14.18
CA TYR A 228 -1.49 -19.49 -13.10
C TYR A 228 -1.05 -20.96 -13.16
N LEU A 229 -1.52 -21.74 -14.14
CA LEU A 229 -1.02 -23.09 -14.41
C LEU A 229 0.51 -23.18 -14.55
N PRO A 230 1.22 -22.16 -15.09
CA PRO A 230 2.68 -22.14 -15.13
C PRO A 230 3.38 -22.27 -13.76
N LEU A 231 2.66 -22.12 -12.64
CA LEU A 231 3.15 -22.28 -11.28
C LEU A 231 3.04 -23.73 -10.74
N ASN A 232 2.22 -24.59 -11.35
CA ASN A 232 2.00 -25.97 -10.86
C ASN A 232 3.31 -26.76 -10.71
N PRO A 233 4.24 -26.78 -11.69
CA PRO A 233 5.49 -27.53 -11.51
C PRO A 233 6.36 -27.02 -10.36
N ILE A 234 6.23 -25.72 -10.03
CA ILE A 234 6.95 -25.09 -8.94
C ILE A 234 6.34 -25.50 -7.59
N GLU A 235 5.01 -25.56 -7.53
CA GLU A 235 4.29 -26.07 -6.37
C GLU A 235 4.61 -27.55 -6.10
N GLU A 236 4.58 -28.38 -7.14
CA GLU A 236 4.97 -29.80 -7.08
C GLU A 236 6.43 -30.00 -6.62
N SER A 237 7.29 -29.01 -6.89
CA SER A 237 8.69 -28.99 -6.44
C SER A 237 8.87 -28.52 -4.99
N GLY A 238 7.78 -28.23 -4.26
CA GLY A 238 7.79 -27.90 -2.83
C GLY A 238 7.62 -26.42 -2.50
N MET A 239 7.31 -25.55 -3.46
CA MET A 239 6.87 -24.18 -3.15
C MET A 239 5.41 -24.18 -2.71
N ARG A 240 5.04 -23.39 -1.70
CA ARG A 240 3.63 -23.18 -1.38
C ARG A 240 3.03 -22.15 -2.35
N VAL A 241 1.98 -22.52 -3.09
CA VAL A 241 1.28 -21.63 -4.01
C VAL A 241 -0.18 -21.47 -3.60
N VAL A 242 -0.64 -20.23 -3.43
CA VAL A 242 -2.04 -19.93 -3.16
C VAL A 242 -2.49 -18.84 -4.11
N VAL A 243 -3.44 -19.14 -5.00
CA VAL A 243 -4.10 -18.14 -5.84
C VAL A 243 -5.60 -18.26 -5.63
N LYS A 244 -6.24 -17.24 -5.05
CA LYS A 244 -7.64 -17.31 -4.63
C LYS A 244 -8.37 -15.99 -4.83
N LEU A 245 -9.69 -16.07 -4.96
CA LEU A 245 -10.55 -14.91 -4.74
C LEU A 245 -10.54 -14.58 -3.24
N GLU A 246 -10.35 -13.31 -2.91
CA GLU A 246 -10.52 -12.81 -1.54
C GLU A 246 -11.98 -13.09 -1.16
N SER A 247 -12.19 -14.00 -0.21
CA SER A 247 -13.53 -14.48 0.14
C SER A 247 -14.41 -13.33 0.57
N GLU A 248 -15.68 -13.41 0.16
CA GLU A 248 -16.71 -12.42 0.41
C GLU A 248 -17.19 -12.38 1.87
N GLU A 249 -16.51 -13.02 2.82
CA GLU A 249 -16.88 -12.89 4.24
C GLU A 249 -16.75 -11.44 4.75
N MET A 250 -16.16 -10.53 3.95
CA MET A 250 -16.21 -9.08 4.13
C MET A 250 -17.30 -8.34 3.30
N ARG A 251 -18.09 -9.00 2.46
CA ARG A 251 -19.18 -8.37 1.67
C ARG A 251 -20.42 -8.01 2.48
N PHE A 252 -20.57 -8.50 3.71
CA PHE A 252 -21.74 -8.19 4.54
C PHE A 252 -21.96 -6.70 4.85
N PHE A 253 -21.07 -5.80 4.44
CA PHE A 253 -21.21 -4.35 4.68
C PHE A 253 -21.11 -3.48 3.42
N GLU A 254 -20.90 -4.05 2.23
CA GLU A 254 -21.13 -3.33 0.98
C GLU A 254 -22.64 -3.41 0.69
N ILE A 255 -23.43 -2.68 1.48
CA ILE A 255 -24.83 -2.44 1.20
C ILE A 255 -24.89 -1.78 -0.17
N ASP A 256 -25.45 -2.52 -1.13
CA ASP A 256 -25.91 -2.05 -2.43
C ASP A 256 -26.85 -0.87 -2.18
N SER A 257 -26.27 0.33 -2.06
CA SER A 257 -27.00 1.54 -2.33
C SER A 257 -27.00 1.64 -3.83
N GLU A 258 -27.95 0.93 -4.45
CA GLU A 258 -28.68 1.49 -5.56
C GLU A 258 -29.21 2.85 -5.03
N GLU A 259 -28.35 3.87 -5.09
CA GLU A 259 -28.82 5.25 -5.12
C GLU A 259 -29.58 5.28 -6.44
N GLU A 260 -30.87 4.94 -6.36
CA GLU A 260 -31.85 5.45 -7.30
C GLU A 260 -31.56 6.94 -7.36
N ASP A 261 -30.93 7.36 -8.47
CA ASP A 261 -30.96 8.73 -8.94
C ASP A 261 -32.46 9.07 -9.05
N ILE A 262 -33.05 9.48 -7.93
CA ILE A 262 -34.34 10.15 -7.92
C ILE A 262 -34.01 11.47 -8.61
N ASP A 263 -34.17 11.46 -9.93
CA ASP A 263 -34.37 12.63 -10.76
C ASP A 263 -35.57 13.36 -10.15
N SER A 264 -35.30 14.19 -9.15
CA SER A 264 -36.18 15.28 -8.78
C SER A 264 -36.10 16.32 -9.90
N ASP A 265 -36.72 15.97 -11.03
CA ASP A 265 -37.37 16.90 -11.93
C ASP A 265 -38.39 17.69 -11.09
N SER A 266 -37.91 18.75 -10.45
CA SER A 266 -38.77 19.83 -10.01
C SER A 266 -38.66 20.92 -11.06
N ASP A 267 -39.63 20.89 -11.97
CA ASP A 267 -40.02 22.00 -12.82
C ASP A 267 -40.04 23.31 -12.00
N ALA A 268 -39.08 24.18 -12.26
CA ALA A 268 -39.15 25.59 -11.89
C ALA A 268 -38.94 26.38 -13.17
N GLU A 269 -40.02 26.53 -13.92
CA GLU A 269 -40.20 27.66 -14.81
C GLU A 269 -40.02 28.93 -13.99
N GLU A 270 -39.01 29.74 -14.28
CA GLU A 270 -39.14 31.18 -14.10
C GLU A 270 -38.37 31.91 -15.19
N GLU A 271 -39.16 32.41 -16.14
CA GLU A 271 -38.79 33.39 -17.16
C GLU A 271 -38.04 34.55 -16.51
N ASN A 272 -36.91 34.96 -17.10
CA ASN A 272 -36.54 36.37 -17.10
C ASN A 272 -35.75 36.71 -18.36
N SER A 273 -36.51 37.20 -19.33
CA SER A 273 -36.05 38.01 -20.45
C SER A 273 -35.45 39.31 -19.91
N TYR A 274 -34.17 39.57 -20.16
CA TYR A 274 -33.70 40.94 -20.34
C TYR A 274 -32.68 40.98 -21.48
N GLU A 275 -33.09 41.70 -22.52
CA GLU A 275 -32.32 42.07 -23.68
C GLU A 275 -31.13 42.96 -23.30
N ASP A 276 -30.13 42.92 -24.18
CA ASP A 276 -29.64 44.08 -24.93
C ASP A 276 -28.14 44.39 -24.79
N GLY A 277 -27.53 44.52 -25.96
CA GLY A 277 -26.51 45.52 -26.26
C GLY A 277 -25.11 45.30 -25.68
N SER A 278 -24.18 44.84 -26.52
CA SER A 278 -23.25 45.78 -27.17
C SER A 278 -22.15 45.03 -27.91
N THR A 279 -22.22 45.15 -29.22
CA THR A 279 -21.14 45.10 -30.20
C THR A 279 -19.92 45.88 -29.69
N PHE A 280 -18.70 45.34 -29.81
CA PHE A 280 -17.52 46.15 -30.09
C PHE A 280 -16.46 45.35 -30.88
N GLU A 281 -15.87 46.09 -31.81
CA GLU A 281 -15.09 45.68 -32.95
C GLU A 281 -13.61 45.36 -32.64
N LEU A 282 -13.02 44.58 -33.56
CA LEU A 282 -11.71 44.72 -34.21
C LEU A 282 -10.49 45.13 -33.38
N GLY A 283 -9.45 44.29 -33.48
CA GLY A 283 -8.07 44.65 -33.17
C GLY A 283 -7.10 43.57 -33.66
N SER A 284 -6.72 43.66 -34.93
CA SER A 284 -5.50 43.06 -35.47
C SER A 284 -4.28 43.59 -34.70
N ASP A 285 -3.23 42.78 -34.53
CA ASP A 285 -1.85 43.26 -34.65
C ASP A 285 -0.88 42.07 -34.79
N ASP A 286 -0.21 42.07 -35.94
CA ASP A 286 1.05 41.38 -36.24
C ASP A 286 2.19 42.08 -35.52
N VAL A 287 3.12 41.35 -34.87
CA VAL A 287 4.51 41.78 -34.70
C VAL A 287 5.46 40.57 -34.74
N GLU A 288 6.33 40.61 -35.75
CA GLU A 288 7.67 39.99 -35.98
C GLU A 288 8.11 38.70 -35.29
#